data_AF-A0A0J8U142-F1
#
_entry.id   AF-A0A0J8U142-F1
#
_cell.length_a   1.000
_cell.length_b   1.000
_cell.length_c   1.000
_cell.angle_alpha   90.00
_cell.angle_beta   90.00
_cell.angle_gamma   90.00
#
_symmetry.space_group_name_H-M   'P 1'
#
loop_
_entity.id
_entity.type
_entity.pdbx_description
1 polymer ?
#
loop_
_entity_poly.entity_id
_entity_poly.type
_entity_poly.pdbx_seq_one_letter_code
_entity_poly.pdbx_strand_id
1 'polypeptide(L)'
;MGGDVLAGTDFVDALKVFEHDDDTHGIIIVGEIGGTAEMDAAEWIKDYRRRTANPKPIMALVGGIEAPHGRIMGHAGAWTAPGEPDAQMKIKALQDAGAVIVDHPEKFGEGMKTLLGSSAKRPVFEDSTPRIARQQRGFHTLRRPQILRSSSISAQRRSLYLQQSDSFVLLKERNIPVRESNEPGAFFLGVSIDRTAHSPSFIASPTIDAKRYIESAKKFPFEYGKREFSANSAEIQAIAAHVGLAEPVQKSLSTLLEALTDIFMTKEAFSLETKVAVSSAGALEVQGARFGLEGEGTIGTLVNGAGLAMNTVDALTIRGGHCANFLDTGGKATSETMIAEGIIMAFRDLGMKVPVVVRLRGTNEELGQKMIAESKLPLHAFDSFEEAAAKVISFSHS
;
A
#
# COMPACT_ATOMS: atom_id res chain seq x y z
N MET A 1 10.54 -9.35 -8.55
CA MET A 1 9.30 -8.72 -9.07
C MET A 1 8.38 -8.51 -7.89
N GLY A 2 8.46 -7.36 -7.22
CA GLY A 2 7.68 -7.12 -6.00
C GLY A 2 8.30 -6.04 -5.14
N GLY A 3 7.45 -5.23 -4.51
CA GLY A 3 7.77 -3.84 -4.14
C GLY A 3 8.55 -3.61 -2.86
N ASP A 4 9.58 -4.41 -2.63
CA ASP A 4 10.69 -3.94 -1.80
C ASP A 4 11.16 -2.55 -2.28
N VAL A 5 11.68 -1.73 -1.36
CA VAL A 5 12.26 -0.41 -1.69
C VAL A 5 13.34 -0.51 -2.79
N LEU A 6 13.93 -1.71 -2.97
CA LEU A 6 14.82 -2.09 -4.05
C LEU A 6 14.30 -3.34 -4.77
N ALA A 7 13.57 -3.17 -5.87
CA ALA A 7 13.16 -4.29 -6.72
C ALA A 7 14.30 -4.67 -7.69
N GLY A 8 14.77 -5.92 -7.65
CA GLY A 8 15.80 -6.40 -8.59
C GLY A 8 15.32 -6.64 -10.03
N THR A 9 14.02 -6.55 -10.28
CA THR A 9 13.39 -6.73 -11.61
C THR A 9 12.02 -6.06 -11.60
N ASP A 10 11.71 -5.27 -12.63
CA ASP A 10 10.41 -4.61 -12.82
C ASP A 10 9.54 -5.32 -13.88
N PHE A 11 8.28 -4.86 -14.04
CA PHE A 11 7.36 -5.47 -15.01
C PHE A 11 7.90 -5.48 -16.43
N VAL A 12 8.54 -4.39 -16.84
CA VAL A 12 9.04 -4.23 -18.20
C VAL A 12 10.20 -5.20 -18.46
N ASP A 13 11.08 -5.40 -17.49
CA ASP A 13 12.19 -6.33 -17.58
C ASP A 13 11.72 -7.79 -17.66
N ALA A 14 10.74 -8.18 -16.83
CA ALA A 14 10.16 -9.52 -16.94
C ALA A 14 9.40 -9.71 -18.27
N LEU A 15 8.69 -8.69 -18.73
CA LEU A 15 7.97 -8.73 -20.01
C LEU A 15 8.93 -8.91 -21.19
N LYS A 16 10.10 -8.26 -21.18
CA LYS A 16 11.16 -8.50 -22.19
C LYS A 16 11.65 -9.95 -22.16
N VAL A 17 11.81 -10.55 -20.99
CA VAL A 17 12.21 -11.97 -20.88
C VAL A 17 11.12 -12.87 -21.46
N PHE A 18 9.88 -12.70 -21.01
CA PHE A 18 8.74 -13.50 -21.45
C PHE A 18 8.41 -13.34 -22.93
N GLU A 19 8.71 -12.19 -23.53
CA GLU A 19 8.59 -12.02 -24.96
C GLU A 19 9.46 -13.01 -25.75
N HIS A 20 10.74 -13.10 -25.38
CA HIS A 20 11.75 -13.85 -26.13
C HIS A 20 11.84 -15.33 -25.74
N ASP A 21 11.08 -15.75 -24.73
CA ASP A 21 11.03 -17.15 -24.28
C ASP A 21 9.98 -17.97 -25.05
N ASP A 22 10.43 -18.87 -25.92
CA ASP A 22 9.55 -19.71 -26.76
C ASP A 22 8.63 -20.64 -25.94
N ASP A 23 9.00 -20.99 -24.71
CA ASP A 23 8.20 -21.84 -23.82
C ASP A 23 7.10 -21.06 -23.08
N THR A 24 7.16 -19.71 -23.11
CA THR A 24 6.11 -18.87 -22.56
C THR A 24 4.96 -18.73 -23.54
N HIS A 25 3.81 -19.28 -23.18
CA HIS A 25 2.59 -19.30 -24.02
C HIS A 25 1.58 -18.20 -23.66
N GLY A 26 1.67 -17.62 -22.47
CA GLY A 26 0.78 -16.57 -21.98
C GLY A 26 1.38 -15.90 -20.75
N ILE A 27 0.99 -14.65 -20.50
CA ILE A 27 1.58 -13.82 -19.46
C ILE A 27 0.47 -13.37 -18.49
N ILE A 28 0.74 -13.47 -17.20
CA ILE A 28 -0.13 -12.95 -16.14
C ILE A 28 0.61 -11.84 -15.40
N ILE A 29 -0.02 -10.68 -15.30
CA ILE A 29 0.45 -9.55 -14.52
C ILE A 29 -0.40 -9.44 -13.25
N VAL A 30 0.22 -9.55 -12.09
CA VAL A 30 -0.43 -9.26 -10.81
C VAL A 30 0.23 -8.03 -10.23
N GLY A 31 -0.44 -6.90 -10.38
CA GLY A 31 0.00 -5.59 -9.91
C GLY A 31 -0.73 -5.13 -8.64
N GLU A 32 -0.33 -3.98 -8.13
CA GLU A 32 -0.86 -3.36 -6.92
C GLU A 32 -0.93 -1.83 -7.04
N ILE A 33 -1.51 -1.18 -6.03
CA ILE A 33 -1.50 0.29 -5.91
C ILE A 33 -0.11 0.83 -5.55
N GLY A 34 0.16 2.07 -5.95
CA GLY A 34 1.44 2.75 -5.69
C GLY A 34 2.48 2.56 -6.79
N GLY A 35 3.29 3.58 -7.03
CA GLY A 35 4.23 3.65 -8.16
C GLY A 35 3.56 3.67 -9.54
N THR A 36 4.39 3.60 -10.58
CA THR A 36 3.97 3.68 -12.00
C THR A 36 4.19 2.37 -12.78
N ALA A 37 4.64 1.30 -12.14
CA ALA A 37 5.10 0.09 -12.82
C ALA A 37 4.06 -0.51 -13.79
N GLU A 38 2.77 -0.51 -13.42
CA GLU A 38 1.67 -0.97 -14.27
C GLU A 38 1.42 -0.04 -15.47
N MET A 39 1.70 1.26 -15.32
CA MET A 39 1.61 2.23 -16.41
C MET A 39 2.73 1.99 -17.42
N ASP A 40 3.94 1.75 -16.93
CA ASP A 40 5.11 1.46 -17.76
C ASP A 40 4.93 0.11 -18.49
N ALA A 41 4.40 -0.89 -17.78
CA ALA A 41 3.99 -2.17 -18.38
C ALA A 41 2.91 -1.98 -19.46
N ALA A 42 1.89 -1.15 -19.22
CA ALA A 42 0.85 -0.87 -20.19
C ALA A 42 1.41 -0.24 -21.48
N GLU A 43 2.33 0.72 -21.39
CA GLU A 43 2.94 1.32 -22.57
C GLU A 43 3.83 0.30 -23.33
N TRP A 44 4.59 -0.51 -22.60
CA TRP A 44 5.36 -1.59 -23.21
C TRP A 44 4.46 -2.62 -23.93
N ILE A 45 3.33 -3.00 -23.34
CA ILE A 45 2.37 -3.94 -23.95
C ILE A 45 1.80 -3.36 -25.25
N LYS A 46 1.49 -2.06 -25.31
CA LYS A 46 1.03 -1.41 -26.54
C LYS A 46 2.08 -1.50 -27.64
N ASP A 47 3.34 -1.21 -27.31
CA ASP A 47 4.45 -1.34 -28.26
C ASP A 47 4.62 -2.78 -28.74
N TYR A 48 4.69 -3.74 -27.81
CA TYR A 48 4.79 -5.18 -28.08
C TYR A 48 3.71 -5.66 -29.07
N ARG A 49 2.44 -5.26 -28.85
CA ARG A 49 1.34 -5.66 -29.74
C ARG A 49 1.36 -4.97 -31.10
N ARG A 50 1.98 -3.79 -31.23
CA ARG A 50 2.15 -3.11 -32.53
C ARG A 50 3.23 -3.78 -33.36
N ARG A 51 4.33 -4.22 -32.74
CA ARG A 51 5.51 -4.76 -33.44
C ARG A 51 5.50 -6.27 -33.63
N THR A 52 4.70 -7.00 -32.85
CA THR A 52 4.62 -8.46 -32.91
C THR A 52 3.34 -8.92 -33.61
N ALA A 53 3.48 -9.71 -34.68
CA ALA A 53 2.34 -10.18 -35.48
C ALA A 53 1.39 -11.11 -34.70
N ASN A 54 1.92 -11.92 -33.80
CA ASN A 54 1.16 -12.83 -32.94
C ASN A 54 1.58 -12.67 -31.47
N PRO A 55 1.13 -11.61 -30.78
CA PRO A 55 1.53 -11.34 -29.42
C PRO A 55 0.92 -12.40 -28.47
N LYS A 56 1.71 -12.85 -27.50
CA LYS A 56 1.27 -13.77 -26.44
C LYS A 56 0.09 -13.15 -25.68
N PRO A 57 -0.94 -13.93 -25.32
CA PRO A 57 -2.06 -13.43 -24.54
C PRO A 57 -1.59 -12.94 -23.17
N ILE A 58 -2.13 -11.80 -22.73
CA ILE A 58 -1.80 -11.18 -21.45
C ILE A 58 -3.09 -11.00 -20.64
N MET A 59 -3.06 -11.45 -19.39
CA MET A 59 -4.09 -11.15 -18.40
C MET A 59 -3.51 -10.34 -17.26
N ALA A 60 -4.31 -9.50 -16.63
CA ALA A 60 -3.85 -8.71 -15.48
C ALA A 60 -4.89 -8.59 -14.36
N LEU A 61 -4.38 -8.41 -13.14
CA LEU A 61 -5.14 -8.04 -11.94
C LEU A 61 -4.39 -6.90 -11.26
N VAL A 62 -5.10 -5.88 -10.77
CA VAL A 62 -4.52 -4.83 -9.93
C VAL A 62 -5.18 -4.90 -8.56
N GLY A 63 -4.39 -5.25 -7.54
CA GLY A 63 -4.83 -5.24 -6.15
C GLY A 63 -4.95 -3.82 -5.59
N GLY A 64 -5.78 -3.64 -4.55
CA GLY A 64 -5.89 -2.36 -3.83
C GLY A 64 -6.98 -1.41 -4.34
N ILE A 65 -7.97 -1.89 -5.11
CA ILE A 65 -9.12 -1.10 -5.59
C ILE A 65 -9.90 -0.45 -4.44
N GLU A 66 -10.11 -1.20 -3.35
CA GLU A 66 -10.85 -0.76 -2.15
C GLU A 66 -9.91 -0.33 -1.01
N ALA A 67 -8.65 -0.01 -1.33
CA ALA A 67 -7.67 0.36 -0.31
C ALA A 67 -8.12 1.64 0.42
N PRO A 68 -8.19 1.64 1.77
CA PRO A 68 -8.62 2.81 2.52
C PRO A 68 -7.67 3.98 2.30
N HIS A 69 -8.19 5.16 1.96
CA HIS A 69 -7.39 6.36 1.79
C HIS A 69 -6.50 6.63 3.02
N GLY A 70 -5.20 6.79 2.77
CA GLY A 70 -4.21 7.04 3.83
C GLY A 70 -3.88 5.80 4.68
N ARG A 71 -3.84 4.62 4.07
CA ARG A 71 -3.21 3.42 4.65
C ARG A 71 -2.18 2.85 3.70
N ILE A 72 -1.10 2.33 4.28
CA ILE A 72 -0.12 1.50 3.58
C ILE A 72 -0.62 0.07 3.62
N MET A 73 -0.73 -0.56 2.45
CA MET A 73 -1.14 -1.95 2.29
C MET A 73 0.07 -2.77 1.85
N GLY A 74 0.32 -3.92 2.48
CA GLY A 74 1.29 -4.88 1.95
C GLY A 74 2.77 -4.72 2.23
N HIS A 75 3.50 -5.81 1.91
CA HIS A 75 4.94 -5.99 2.13
C HIS A 75 5.77 -4.90 1.46
N ALA A 76 5.30 -4.45 0.30
CA ALA A 76 5.92 -3.44 -0.55
C ALA A 76 5.66 -1.99 -0.13
N GLY A 77 4.88 -1.82 0.94
CA GLY A 77 4.27 -0.56 1.27
C GLY A 77 3.41 -0.02 0.13
N ALA A 78 2.50 -0.82 -0.45
CA ALA A 78 1.60 -0.38 -1.50
C ALA A 78 0.60 0.66 -0.97
N TRP A 79 0.85 1.92 -1.33
CA TRP A 79 -0.05 3.05 -1.12
C TRP A 79 0.14 4.00 -2.29
N THR A 80 -0.93 4.70 -2.66
CA THR A 80 -0.84 5.72 -3.71
C THR A 80 -0.14 6.94 -3.14
N ALA A 81 1.13 7.14 -3.51
CA ALA A 81 1.81 8.36 -3.11
C ALA A 81 1.16 9.57 -3.77
N PRO A 82 1.27 10.77 -3.16
CA PRO A 82 0.76 11.97 -3.77
C PRO A 82 1.39 12.16 -5.16
N GLY A 83 0.57 12.23 -6.22
CA GLY A 83 1.03 12.33 -7.60
C GLY A 83 1.10 11.00 -8.37
N GLU A 84 0.70 9.89 -7.77
CA GLU A 84 0.70 8.57 -8.42
C GLU A 84 -0.70 8.15 -8.90
N PRO A 85 -0.78 7.32 -9.95
CA PRO A 85 -2.04 6.81 -10.45
C PRO A 85 -2.71 5.88 -9.42
N ASP A 86 -4.02 6.01 -9.27
CA ASP A 86 -4.82 5.10 -8.45
C ASP A 86 -5.05 3.74 -9.13
N ALA A 87 -5.67 2.79 -8.40
CA ALA A 87 -5.95 1.46 -8.91
C ALA A 87 -6.77 1.47 -10.21
N GLN A 88 -7.77 2.36 -10.31
CA GLN A 88 -8.67 2.43 -11.46
C GLN A 88 -7.95 2.95 -12.70
N MET A 89 -7.09 3.95 -12.54
CA MET A 89 -6.22 4.45 -13.60
C MET A 89 -5.30 3.35 -14.14
N LYS A 90 -4.70 2.56 -13.25
CA LYS A 90 -3.82 1.43 -13.63
C LYS A 90 -4.58 0.32 -14.36
N ILE A 91 -5.75 -0.08 -13.85
CA ILE A 91 -6.63 -1.07 -14.49
C ILE A 91 -6.96 -0.64 -15.91
N LYS A 92 -7.40 0.61 -16.06
CA LYS A 92 -7.75 1.16 -17.36
C LYS A 92 -6.55 1.19 -18.30
N ALA A 93 -5.37 1.59 -17.84
CA ALA A 93 -4.16 1.62 -18.66
C ALA A 93 -3.80 0.23 -19.22
N LEU A 94 -3.82 -0.81 -18.37
CA LEU A 94 -3.55 -2.19 -18.77
C LEU A 94 -4.64 -2.74 -19.71
N GLN A 95 -5.90 -2.40 -19.46
CA GLN A 95 -7.02 -2.77 -20.33
C GLN A 95 -6.90 -2.12 -21.71
N ASP A 96 -6.59 -0.82 -21.78
CA ASP A 96 -6.39 -0.07 -23.02
C ASP A 96 -5.15 -0.56 -23.79
N ALA A 97 -4.14 -1.09 -23.09
CA ALA A 97 -3.00 -1.78 -23.71
C ALA A 97 -3.38 -3.15 -24.31
N GLY A 98 -4.53 -3.69 -23.89
CA GLY A 98 -5.10 -4.93 -24.40
C GLY A 98 -4.79 -6.17 -23.59
N ALA A 99 -4.42 -6.01 -22.32
CA ALA A 99 -4.48 -7.07 -21.34
C ALA A 99 -5.95 -7.34 -20.93
N VAL A 100 -6.29 -8.60 -20.69
CA VAL A 100 -7.61 -8.96 -20.15
C VAL A 100 -7.58 -8.81 -18.63
N ILE A 101 -8.39 -7.90 -18.10
CA ILE A 101 -8.47 -7.65 -16.66
C ILE A 101 -9.38 -8.67 -15.99
N VAL A 102 -8.92 -9.21 -14.86
CA VAL A 102 -9.75 -9.96 -13.91
C VAL A 102 -9.83 -9.22 -12.59
N ASP A 103 -10.92 -9.45 -11.86
CA ASP A 103 -11.18 -8.91 -10.52
C ASP A 103 -10.76 -9.88 -9.40
N HIS A 104 -10.44 -11.14 -9.73
CA HIS A 104 -10.02 -12.16 -8.77
C HIS A 104 -9.03 -13.17 -9.37
N PRO A 105 -7.99 -13.60 -8.62
CA PRO A 105 -6.97 -14.53 -9.13
C PRO A 105 -7.52 -15.86 -9.64
N GLU A 106 -8.63 -16.35 -9.07
CA GLU A 106 -9.25 -17.62 -9.47
C GLU A 106 -9.68 -17.63 -10.96
N LYS A 107 -9.96 -16.45 -11.52
CA LYS A 107 -10.40 -16.30 -12.91
C LYS A 107 -9.26 -16.39 -13.91
N PHE A 108 -7.99 -16.35 -13.47
CA PHE A 108 -6.84 -16.50 -14.38
C PHE A 108 -6.83 -17.86 -15.06
N GLY A 109 -7.17 -18.94 -14.34
CA GLY A 109 -7.11 -20.30 -14.88
C GLY A 109 -8.03 -20.49 -16.09
N GLU A 110 -9.32 -20.21 -15.90
CA GLU A 110 -10.31 -20.33 -16.98
C GLU A 110 -10.11 -19.27 -18.07
N GLY A 111 -9.75 -18.04 -17.69
CA GLY A 111 -9.49 -16.94 -18.64
C GLY A 111 -8.30 -17.24 -19.55
N MET A 112 -7.18 -17.70 -18.99
CA MET A 112 -5.97 -17.99 -19.77
C MET A 112 -6.18 -19.22 -20.65
N LYS A 113 -6.85 -20.25 -20.13
CA LYS A 113 -7.27 -21.42 -20.94
C LYS A 113 -8.11 -20.99 -22.14
N THR A 114 -9.03 -20.05 -21.95
CA THR A 114 -9.86 -19.50 -23.03
C THR A 114 -9.01 -18.74 -24.04
N LEU A 115 -8.10 -17.87 -23.60
CA LEU A 115 -7.21 -17.12 -24.50
C LEU A 115 -6.28 -18.03 -25.32
N LEU A 116 -5.69 -19.03 -24.68
CA LEU A 116 -4.83 -20.02 -25.34
C LEU A 116 -5.61 -20.92 -26.30
N GLY A 117 -6.84 -21.33 -25.95
CA GLY A 117 -7.72 -22.08 -26.84
C GLY A 117 -8.27 -21.25 -28.00
N SER A 118 -8.44 -19.95 -27.79
CA SER A 118 -8.94 -18.98 -28.79
C SER A 118 -7.86 -18.52 -29.77
N SER A 119 -6.58 -18.86 -29.56
CA SER A 119 -5.54 -18.72 -30.58
C SER A 119 -5.83 -19.56 -31.84
N ALA A 120 -6.83 -20.43 -31.80
CA ALA A 120 -7.41 -21.10 -32.97
C ALA A 120 -8.67 -20.42 -33.57
N LYS A 121 -9.30 -19.43 -32.90
CA LYS A 121 -10.40 -18.55 -33.38
C LYS A 121 -10.84 -17.59 -32.25
N ARG A 122 -10.73 -16.28 -32.46
CA ARG A 122 -11.16 -15.22 -31.52
C ARG A 122 -12.68 -15.26 -31.23
N PRO A 123 -13.14 -15.12 -29.97
CA PRO A 123 -14.47 -14.61 -29.68
C PRO A 123 -14.41 -13.16 -29.19
N VAL A 124 -15.39 -12.37 -29.63
CA VAL A 124 -15.77 -11.07 -29.07
C VAL A 124 -16.67 -11.38 -27.87
N PHE A 125 -16.34 -10.88 -26.68
CA PHE A 125 -17.27 -10.92 -25.55
C PHE A 125 -18.27 -9.76 -25.68
N GLU A 126 -19.54 -10.10 -25.90
CA GLU A 126 -20.67 -9.18 -25.79
C GLU A 126 -20.98 -8.88 -24.32
N ASP A 127 -21.15 -7.60 -24.06
CA ASP A 127 -21.55 -7.01 -22.78
C ASP A 127 -22.99 -7.44 -22.44
N SER A 128 -23.17 -8.31 -21.45
CA SER A 128 -24.50 -8.67 -20.94
C SER A 128 -24.67 -8.16 -19.51
N THR A 129 -25.19 -6.94 -19.40
CA THR A 129 -25.79 -6.43 -18.17
C THR A 129 -27.14 -7.12 -17.94
N PRO A 130 -27.39 -7.78 -16.79
CA PRO A 130 -28.72 -8.30 -16.52
C PRO A 130 -29.65 -7.17 -16.05
N ARG A 131 -30.68 -6.90 -16.86
CA ARG A 131 -31.86 -6.13 -16.46
C ARG A 131 -32.65 -6.90 -15.39
N ILE A 132 -32.64 -6.40 -14.15
CA ILE A 132 -33.50 -6.93 -13.08
C ILE A 132 -34.92 -6.38 -13.28
N ALA A 133 -35.83 -7.27 -13.67
CA ALA A 133 -37.26 -7.02 -13.71
C ALA A 133 -37.86 -7.02 -12.30
N ARG A 134 -38.64 -5.99 -11.99
CA ARG A 134 -39.47 -5.89 -10.78
C ARG A 134 -40.50 -7.01 -10.75
N GLN A 135 -40.51 -7.80 -9.66
CA GLN A 135 -41.70 -8.53 -9.23
C GLN A 135 -41.88 -8.38 -7.72
N GLN A 136 -42.95 -7.67 -7.35
CA GLN A 136 -43.52 -7.65 -6.00
C GLN A 136 -44.24 -8.98 -5.72
N ARG A 137 -43.97 -9.61 -4.57
CA ARG A 137 -44.98 -10.28 -3.73
C ARG A 137 -44.54 -10.18 -2.27
N GLY A 138 -45.42 -9.65 -1.43
CA GLY A 138 -45.28 -9.68 0.03
C GLY A 138 -46.01 -10.89 0.64
N PHE A 139 -45.62 -11.29 1.85
CA PHE A 139 -46.44 -11.21 3.06
C PHE A 139 -45.70 -11.74 4.31
N HIS A 140 -45.65 -10.86 5.33
CA HIS A 140 -45.68 -11.00 6.79
C HIS A 140 -44.76 -11.93 7.65
N THR A 141 -44.12 -11.21 8.60
CA THR A 141 -43.90 -11.44 10.05
C THR A 141 -42.98 -12.56 10.52
N LEU A 142 -41.94 -12.19 11.29
CA LEU A 142 -41.82 -12.49 12.72
C LEU A 142 -40.74 -11.59 13.38
N ARG A 143 -41.08 -11.06 14.56
CA ARG A 143 -40.27 -10.22 15.46
C ARG A 143 -38.88 -10.82 15.73
N ARG A 144 -37.82 -10.01 15.65
CA ARG A 144 -36.51 -10.30 16.26
C ARG A 144 -36.27 -9.34 17.45
N PRO A 145 -35.68 -9.77 18.58
CA PRO A 145 -35.59 -8.97 19.79
C PRO A 145 -34.63 -7.79 19.64
N GLN A 146 -34.98 -6.64 20.24
CA GLN A 146 -34.08 -5.50 20.40
C GLN A 146 -33.01 -5.85 21.44
N ILE A 147 -31.75 -5.92 21.01
CA ILE A 147 -30.60 -5.85 21.93
C ILE A 147 -30.38 -4.37 22.24
N LEU A 148 -30.60 -3.98 23.49
CA LEU A 148 -30.17 -2.71 24.06
C LEU A 148 -28.65 -2.61 23.91
N ARG A 149 -28.17 -1.70 23.04
CA ARG A 149 -26.75 -1.35 22.97
C ARG A 149 -26.42 -0.44 24.16
N SER A 150 -25.78 -1.01 25.18
CA SER A 150 -25.12 -0.26 26.24
C SER A 150 -23.76 0.28 25.79
N SER A 151 -23.48 1.50 26.25
CA SER A 151 -22.17 2.18 26.39
C SER A 151 -21.29 2.32 25.14
N SER A 152 -21.18 3.58 24.70
CA SER A 152 -20.12 4.09 23.85
C SER A 152 -18.75 3.89 24.51
N ILE A 153 -18.04 2.85 24.11
CA ILE A 153 -16.59 2.78 24.32
C ILE A 153 -15.99 3.70 23.25
N SER A 154 -15.41 4.81 23.70
CA SER A 154 -14.59 5.69 22.88
C SER A 154 -13.39 4.89 22.34
N ALA A 155 -13.56 4.30 21.15
CA ALA A 155 -12.45 3.69 20.43
C ALA A 155 -11.49 4.81 20.00
N GLN A 156 -10.37 4.95 20.71
CA GLN A 156 -9.30 5.84 20.32
C GLN A 156 -8.67 5.30 19.02
N ARG A 157 -9.18 5.77 17.88
CA ARG A 157 -8.63 5.47 16.55
C ARG A 157 -7.31 6.23 16.41
N ARG A 158 -6.17 5.56 16.52
CA ARG A 158 -4.87 6.14 16.14
C ARG A 158 -4.62 5.85 14.66
N SER A 159 -4.57 6.89 13.84
CA SER A 159 -4.29 6.84 12.41
C SER A 159 -2.78 6.84 12.14
N LEU A 160 -2.33 6.15 11.08
CA LEU A 160 -0.96 6.23 10.53
C LEU A 160 -0.53 7.68 10.22
N TYR A 161 -1.51 8.53 9.95
CA TYR A 161 -1.31 9.95 9.79
C TYR A 161 -1.56 10.67 11.11
N LEU A 162 -0.62 11.54 11.48
CA LEU A 162 -0.80 12.49 12.56
C LEU A 162 -2.00 13.38 12.28
N GLN A 163 -2.65 13.84 13.35
CA GLN A 163 -3.58 14.96 13.24
C GLN A 163 -2.79 16.20 12.74
N GLN A 164 -3.48 17.12 12.08
CA GLN A 164 -2.84 18.34 11.58
C GLN A 164 -2.18 19.13 12.72
N SER A 165 -2.81 19.17 13.91
CA SER A 165 -2.25 19.79 15.11
C SER A 165 -0.87 19.24 15.46
N ASP A 166 -0.71 17.92 15.39
CA ASP A 166 0.53 17.23 15.78
C ASP A 166 1.59 17.39 14.67
N SER A 167 1.16 17.38 13.40
CA SER A 167 2.03 17.69 12.26
C SER A 167 2.57 19.13 12.34
N PHE A 168 1.73 20.08 12.77
CA PHE A 168 2.13 21.47 13.01
C PHE A 168 3.10 21.62 14.18
N VAL A 169 2.98 20.79 15.22
CA VAL A 169 3.97 20.78 16.32
C VAL A 169 5.35 20.41 15.78
N LEU A 170 5.46 19.34 14.98
CA LEU A 170 6.74 18.92 14.39
C LEU A 170 7.38 19.97 13.48
N LEU A 171 6.55 20.73 12.75
CA LEU A 171 6.98 21.86 11.92
C LEU A 171 7.44 23.05 12.78
N LYS A 172 6.69 23.40 13.82
CA LYS A 172 7.03 24.50 14.75
C LYS A 172 8.34 24.24 15.51
N GLU A 173 8.59 22.99 15.91
CA GLU A 173 9.86 22.57 16.54
C GLU A 173 11.08 22.86 15.65
N ARG A 174 10.87 22.92 14.32
CA ARG A 174 11.88 23.25 13.31
C ARG A 174 11.78 24.69 12.81
N ASN A 175 11.09 25.55 13.55
CA ASN A 175 10.89 26.97 13.25
C ASN A 175 10.19 27.24 11.91
N ILE A 176 9.35 26.31 11.44
CA ILE A 176 8.55 26.51 10.23
C ILE A 176 7.27 27.29 10.59
N PRO A 177 6.99 28.42 9.90
CA PRO A 177 5.73 29.15 10.08
C PRO A 177 4.53 28.30 9.66
N VAL A 178 3.53 28.20 10.54
CA VAL A 178 2.29 27.47 10.26
C VAL A 178 1.08 28.34 10.60
N ARG A 179 0.08 28.32 9.72
CA ARG A 179 -1.20 29.03 9.91
C ARG A 179 -2.32 28.28 9.24
N GLU A 180 -3.20 27.69 10.03
CA GLU A 180 -4.37 27.00 9.48
C GLU A 180 -5.22 27.96 8.63
N SER A 181 -5.38 27.61 7.36
CA SER A 181 -6.13 28.39 6.39
C SER A 181 -6.65 27.49 5.27
N ASN A 182 -7.80 27.84 4.73
CA ASN A 182 -8.38 27.23 3.52
C ASN A 182 -8.39 28.23 2.36
N GLU A 183 -7.59 29.30 2.43
CA GLU A 183 -7.52 30.31 1.39
C GLU A 183 -6.98 29.73 0.07
N PRO A 184 -7.53 30.15 -1.08
CA PRO A 184 -7.02 29.76 -2.38
C PRO A 184 -5.62 30.37 -2.63
N GLY A 185 -4.78 29.65 -3.36
CA GLY A 185 -3.40 30.08 -3.69
C GLY A 185 -2.30 29.25 -3.02
N ALA A 186 -2.66 28.25 -2.23
CA ALA A 186 -1.70 27.27 -1.74
C ALA A 186 -1.27 26.29 -2.85
N PHE A 187 0.00 25.95 -2.86
CA PHE A 187 0.58 24.87 -3.66
C PHE A 187 0.86 23.66 -2.77
N PHE A 188 1.01 22.49 -3.38
CA PHE A 188 1.36 21.27 -2.67
C PHE A 188 2.87 21.08 -2.63
N LEU A 189 3.40 20.74 -1.46
CA LEU A 189 4.77 20.32 -1.27
C LEU A 189 4.81 19.14 -0.31
N GLY A 190 5.58 18.11 -0.65
CA GLY A 190 5.72 16.94 0.20
C GLY A 190 7.03 16.22 0.03
N VAL A 191 7.27 15.26 0.92
CA VAL A 191 8.41 14.34 0.87
C VAL A 191 7.87 12.93 0.92
N SER A 192 8.32 12.07 0.01
CA SER A 192 8.08 10.65 0.04
C SER A 192 9.21 9.89 -0.66
N ILE A 193 9.08 8.57 -0.79
CA ILE A 193 10.01 7.74 -1.53
C ILE A 193 9.61 7.72 -3.01
N ASP A 194 10.55 8.07 -3.89
CA ASP A 194 10.42 7.79 -5.31
C ASP A 194 10.93 6.39 -5.60
N ARG A 195 9.99 5.49 -5.85
CA ARG A 195 10.26 4.07 -6.14
C ARG A 195 11.00 3.89 -7.45
N THR A 196 10.84 4.78 -8.42
CA THR A 196 11.54 4.69 -9.71
C THR A 196 12.99 5.14 -9.58
N ALA A 197 13.22 6.19 -8.79
CA ALA A 197 14.56 6.74 -8.55
C ALA A 197 15.31 6.07 -7.38
N HIS A 198 14.68 5.11 -6.69
CA HIS A 198 15.20 4.43 -5.50
C HIS A 198 15.76 5.39 -4.43
N SER A 199 15.09 6.52 -4.23
CA SER A 199 15.56 7.58 -3.34
C SER A 199 14.41 8.42 -2.78
N PRO A 200 14.61 9.11 -1.64
CA PRO A 200 13.69 10.14 -1.21
C PRO A 200 13.50 11.20 -2.29
N SER A 201 12.30 11.78 -2.35
CA SER A 201 11.96 12.75 -3.38
C SER A 201 11.02 13.81 -2.85
N PHE A 202 11.29 15.06 -3.23
CA PHE A 202 10.32 16.12 -3.06
C PHE A 202 9.22 15.99 -4.10
N ILE A 203 7.98 16.13 -3.68
CA ILE A 203 6.82 16.12 -4.55
C ILE A 203 6.23 17.52 -4.52
N ALA A 204 6.21 18.20 -5.66
CA ALA A 204 5.69 19.56 -5.75
C ALA A 204 4.62 19.66 -6.84
N SER A 205 3.52 20.34 -6.53
CA SER A 205 2.46 20.66 -7.50
C SER A 205 2.00 22.10 -7.30
N PRO A 206 1.81 22.89 -8.39
CA PRO A 206 1.33 24.27 -8.30
C PRO A 206 -0.12 24.39 -7.81
N THR A 207 -0.83 23.29 -7.61
CA THR A 207 -2.21 23.25 -7.13
C THR A 207 -2.42 22.18 -6.05
N ILE A 208 -3.36 22.44 -5.16
CA ILE A 208 -3.90 21.51 -4.15
C ILE A 208 -5.24 20.88 -4.57
N ASP A 209 -5.74 21.17 -5.77
CA ASP A 209 -6.97 20.58 -6.33
C ASP A 209 -6.74 19.09 -6.62
N ALA A 210 -7.38 18.21 -5.85
CA ALA A 210 -7.21 16.76 -5.94
C ALA A 210 -7.36 16.17 -7.34
N LYS A 211 -8.14 16.80 -8.24
CA LYS A 211 -8.34 16.30 -9.62
C LYS A 211 -7.18 16.62 -10.55
N ARG A 212 -6.52 17.76 -10.34
CA ARG A 212 -5.39 18.23 -11.19
C ARG A 212 -4.04 17.98 -10.55
N TYR A 213 -4.04 17.78 -9.24
CA TYR A 213 -2.88 17.55 -8.41
C TYR A 213 -1.98 16.46 -8.97
N ILE A 214 -2.54 15.31 -9.37
CA ILE A 214 -1.77 14.17 -9.88
C ILE A 214 -1.07 14.52 -11.20
N GLU A 215 -1.78 15.18 -12.12
CA GLU A 215 -1.24 15.54 -13.43
C GLU A 215 -0.16 16.64 -13.36
N SER A 216 -0.26 17.54 -12.37
CA SER A 216 0.67 18.66 -12.21
C SER A 216 1.79 18.41 -11.20
N ALA A 217 1.76 17.28 -10.48
CA ALA A 217 2.82 16.92 -9.55
C ALA A 217 4.10 16.54 -10.31
N LYS A 218 5.24 17.00 -9.80
CA LYS A 218 6.57 16.54 -10.20
C LYS A 218 7.35 16.04 -9.00
N LYS A 219 8.13 15.00 -9.25
CA LYS A 219 9.06 14.40 -8.31
C LYS A 219 10.46 14.98 -8.54
N PHE A 220 11.16 15.30 -7.46
CA PHE A 220 12.53 15.80 -7.45
C PHE A 220 13.35 14.91 -6.49
N PRO A 221 13.88 13.77 -6.99
CA PRO A 221 14.64 12.84 -6.20
C PRO A 221 15.93 13.47 -5.63
N PHE A 222 16.33 13.04 -4.44
CA PHE A 222 17.56 13.48 -3.79
C PHE A 222 18.24 12.34 -3.04
N GLU A 223 19.56 12.45 -2.84
CA GLU A 223 20.36 11.41 -2.20
C GLU A 223 19.91 11.12 -0.76
N TYR A 224 19.78 9.84 -0.42
CA TYR A 224 19.46 9.42 0.94
C TYR A 224 20.57 9.88 1.92
N GLY A 225 20.18 10.58 2.99
CA GLY A 225 21.11 11.17 3.96
C GLY A 225 21.49 12.63 3.67
N LYS A 226 21.18 13.18 2.49
CA LYS A 226 21.31 14.62 2.22
C LYS A 226 20.29 15.38 3.06
N ARG A 227 20.76 16.27 3.95
CA ARG A 227 19.91 17.08 4.84
C ARG A 227 19.98 18.58 4.57
N GLU A 228 20.95 19.03 3.79
CA GLU A 228 21.19 20.44 3.49
C GLU A 228 20.85 20.73 2.03
N PHE A 229 20.07 21.79 1.81
CA PHE A 229 19.59 22.20 0.49
C PHE A 229 19.82 23.71 0.34
N SER A 230 20.99 24.10 -0.15
CA SER A 230 21.31 25.52 -0.39
C SER A 230 20.24 26.23 -1.23
N ALA A 231 19.89 27.46 -0.86
CA ALA A 231 18.89 28.28 -1.56
C ALA A 231 19.20 28.48 -3.07
N ASN A 232 20.47 28.35 -3.47
CA ASN A 232 20.92 28.49 -4.85
C ASN A 232 21.13 27.13 -5.56
N SER A 233 20.75 26.02 -4.92
CA SER A 233 20.87 24.69 -5.52
C SER A 233 19.91 24.53 -6.70
N ALA A 234 20.30 23.68 -7.66
CA ALA A 234 19.49 23.42 -8.86
C ALA A 234 18.12 22.83 -8.49
N GLU A 235 18.06 22.03 -7.43
CA GLU A 235 16.84 21.42 -6.90
C GLU A 235 15.86 22.49 -6.40
N ILE A 236 16.33 23.44 -5.59
CA ILE A 236 15.49 24.54 -5.08
C ILE A 236 14.96 25.40 -6.23
N GLN A 237 15.81 25.72 -7.21
CA GLN A 237 15.42 26.49 -8.39
C GLN A 237 14.38 25.74 -9.23
N ALA A 238 14.56 24.44 -9.45
CA ALA A 238 13.64 23.62 -10.23
C ALA A 238 12.26 23.48 -9.55
N ILE A 239 12.24 23.28 -8.22
CA ILE A 239 11.00 23.22 -7.44
C ILE A 239 10.30 24.58 -7.47
N ALA A 240 11.01 25.67 -7.18
CA ALA A 240 10.47 27.03 -7.19
C ALA A 240 9.87 27.40 -8.55
N ALA A 241 10.57 27.10 -9.64
CA ALA A 241 10.08 27.33 -11.01
C ALA A 241 8.82 26.52 -11.32
N HIS A 242 8.76 25.25 -10.88
CA HIS A 242 7.62 24.38 -11.13
C HIS A 242 6.35 24.82 -10.39
N VAL A 243 6.48 25.31 -9.15
CA VAL A 243 5.33 25.82 -8.37
C VAL A 243 5.05 27.32 -8.60
N GLY A 244 5.83 28.00 -9.45
CA GLY A 244 5.61 29.40 -9.82
C GLY A 244 6.01 30.41 -8.74
N LEU A 245 7.00 30.10 -7.90
CA LEU A 245 7.52 31.00 -6.87
C LEU A 245 8.53 31.99 -7.47
N ALA A 246 8.31 33.29 -7.26
CA ALA A 246 9.23 34.36 -7.65
C ALA A 246 10.24 34.68 -6.54
N GLU A 247 11.47 35.10 -6.87
CA GLU A 247 12.45 35.55 -5.86
C GLU A 247 11.85 36.60 -4.91
N PRO A 248 12.11 36.55 -3.58
CA PRO A 248 13.24 35.89 -2.87
C PRO A 248 12.88 34.63 -2.02
N VAL A 249 11.83 33.88 -2.36
CA VAL A 249 11.34 32.76 -1.52
C VAL A 249 12.27 31.54 -1.43
N GLN A 250 13.36 31.49 -2.20
CA GLN A 250 14.29 30.36 -2.26
C GLN A 250 14.88 30.01 -0.90
N LYS A 251 15.21 31.02 -0.08
CA LYS A 251 15.71 30.79 1.29
C LYS A 251 14.64 30.13 2.16
N SER A 252 13.41 30.62 2.08
CA SER A 252 12.29 30.06 2.84
C SER A 252 11.93 28.65 2.36
N LEU A 253 12.04 28.37 1.06
CA LEU A 253 11.83 27.06 0.48
C LEU A 253 12.92 26.07 0.94
N SER A 254 14.17 26.48 0.87
CA SER A 254 15.33 25.73 1.38
C SER A 254 15.11 25.31 2.83
N THR A 255 14.79 26.26 3.72
CA THR A 255 14.52 25.96 5.14
C THR A 255 13.35 24.99 5.33
N LEU A 256 12.27 25.14 4.55
CA LEU A 256 11.13 24.22 4.61
C LEU A 256 11.50 22.80 4.15
N LEU A 257 12.24 22.67 3.06
CA LEU A 257 12.68 21.36 2.55
C LEU A 257 13.64 20.68 3.53
N GLU A 258 14.59 21.40 4.10
CA GLU A 258 15.50 20.89 5.14
C GLU A 258 14.72 20.40 6.36
N ALA A 259 13.72 21.16 6.82
CA ALA A 259 12.86 20.75 7.93
C ALA A 259 12.03 19.52 7.61
N LEU A 260 11.41 19.44 6.43
CA LEU A 260 10.65 18.27 6.01
C LEU A 260 11.56 17.05 5.88
N THR A 261 12.75 17.19 5.28
CA THR A 261 13.72 16.10 5.19
C THR A 261 14.19 15.64 6.56
N ASP A 262 14.44 16.56 7.51
CA ASP A 262 14.81 16.19 8.87
C ASP A 262 13.68 15.41 9.58
N ILE A 263 12.42 15.86 9.46
CA ILE A 263 11.26 15.11 9.99
C ILE A 263 11.20 13.73 9.34
N PHE A 264 11.32 13.68 8.01
CA PHE A 264 11.21 12.45 7.23
C PHE A 264 12.21 11.40 7.71
N MET A 265 13.46 11.83 7.91
CA MET A 265 14.56 10.95 8.32
C MET A 265 14.53 10.62 9.82
N THR A 266 14.23 11.59 10.68
CA THR A 266 14.32 11.39 12.15
C THR A 266 13.09 10.74 12.77
N LYS A 267 11.94 10.86 12.10
CA LYS A 267 10.67 10.27 12.54
C LYS A 267 10.26 9.05 11.71
N GLU A 268 11.17 8.56 10.86
CA GLU A 268 10.92 7.41 9.97
C GLU A 268 9.58 7.58 9.24
N ALA A 269 9.36 8.78 8.68
CA ALA A 269 8.13 9.08 7.98
C ALA A 269 8.12 8.36 6.63
N PHE A 270 6.97 7.84 6.23
CA PHE A 270 6.79 7.32 4.87
C PHE A 270 6.19 8.37 3.92
N SER A 271 5.51 9.38 4.47
CA SER A 271 4.91 10.48 3.71
C SER A 271 4.82 11.74 4.56
N LEU A 272 5.25 12.88 4.01
CA LEU A 272 4.96 14.20 4.58
C LEU A 272 4.25 15.03 3.52
N GLU A 273 3.04 15.45 3.80
CA GLU A 273 2.24 16.27 2.89
C GLU A 273 2.00 17.64 3.50
N THR A 274 2.26 18.70 2.75
CA THR A 274 2.00 20.08 3.16
C THR A 274 1.28 20.89 2.08
N LYS A 275 0.41 21.79 2.52
CA LYS A 275 -0.18 22.86 1.71
C LYS A 275 0.54 24.13 2.09
N VAL A 276 1.17 24.80 1.14
CA VAL A 276 2.08 25.91 1.39
C VAL A 276 1.60 27.13 0.63
N ALA A 277 1.62 28.30 1.27
CA ALA A 277 1.32 29.58 0.64
C ALA A 277 2.42 30.61 0.93
N VAL A 278 2.46 31.66 0.12
CA VAL A 278 3.32 32.82 0.39
C VAL A 278 2.55 33.78 1.29
N SER A 279 3.11 34.06 2.47
CA SER A 279 2.57 35.03 3.42
C SER A 279 2.67 36.46 2.87
N SER A 280 1.91 37.39 3.47
CA SER A 280 2.00 38.83 3.16
C SER A 280 3.39 39.43 3.40
N ALA A 281 4.22 38.78 4.23
CA ALA A 281 5.61 39.14 4.48
C ALA A 281 6.60 38.58 3.44
N GLY A 282 6.12 37.84 2.43
CA GLY A 282 6.96 37.26 1.37
C GLY A 282 7.71 35.98 1.77
N ALA A 283 7.39 35.37 2.91
CA ALA A 283 7.94 34.08 3.34
C ALA A 283 6.93 32.94 3.14
N LEU A 284 7.40 31.70 3.00
CA LEU A 284 6.52 30.53 2.93
C LEU A 284 5.91 30.22 4.30
N GLU A 285 4.63 29.87 4.29
CA GLU A 285 3.87 29.47 5.45
C GLU A 285 3.08 28.20 5.13
N VAL A 286 3.13 27.21 6.03
CA VAL A 286 2.38 25.96 5.87
C VAL A 286 0.96 26.16 6.41
N GLN A 287 -0.03 25.98 5.53
CA GLN A 287 -1.44 26.15 5.83
C GLN A 287 -2.18 24.86 6.20
N GLY A 288 -1.63 23.72 5.82
CA GLY A 288 -2.12 22.40 6.17
C GLY A 288 -1.01 21.38 6.11
N ALA A 289 -1.05 20.38 6.99
CA ALA A 289 -0.03 19.33 7.05
C ALA A 289 -0.66 17.99 7.40
N ARG A 290 -0.14 16.93 6.79
CA ARG A 290 -0.56 15.54 7.01
C ARG A 290 0.66 14.64 6.91
N PHE A 291 1.17 14.18 8.06
CA PHE A 291 2.38 13.38 8.14
C PHE A 291 2.06 11.94 8.49
N GLY A 292 2.53 11.01 7.65
CA GLY A 292 2.47 9.57 7.86
C GLY A 292 3.77 9.05 8.47
N LEU A 293 3.70 8.59 9.72
CA LEU A 293 4.83 8.04 10.46
C LEU A 293 4.63 6.54 10.70
N GLU A 294 5.70 5.74 10.74
CA GLU A 294 5.63 4.38 11.29
C GLU A 294 5.32 4.44 12.80
N GLY A 295 4.41 3.57 13.27
CA GLY A 295 3.97 3.55 14.67
C GLY A 295 4.68 2.49 15.51
N GLU A 296 4.76 2.68 16.83
CA GLU A 296 5.21 1.65 17.77
C GLU A 296 4.14 0.55 17.91
N GLY A 297 4.36 -0.60 17.26
CA GLY A 297 3.46 -1.75 17.40
C GLY A 297 3.84 -2.65 18.58
N THR A 298 2.86 -3.39 19.10
CA THR A 298 2.99 -4.28 20.27
C THR A 298 2.78 -5.76 19.93
N ILE A 299 2.35 -6.07 18.70
CA ILE A 299 2.02 -7.43 18.26
C ILE A 299 3.02 -7.90 17.20
N GLY A 300 3.86 -8.88 17.55
CA GLY A 300 4.74 -9.55 16.60
C GLY A 300 3.95 -10.44 15.63
N THR A 301 4.17 -10.33 14.32
CA THR A 301 3.60 -11.23 13.31
C THR A 301 4.71 -12.07 12.65
N LEU A 302 4.38 -13.32 12.32
CA LEU A 302 5.20 -14.26 11.55
C LEU A 302 4.25 -15.09 10.69
N VAL A 303 4.29 -14.92 9.37
CA VAL A 303 3.29 -15.50 8.48
C VAL A 303 3.97 -16.07 7.23
N ASN A 304 3.43 -17.17 6.71
CA ASN A 304 3.90 -17.75 5.46
C ASN A 304 3.05 -17.20 4.29
N GLY A 305 3.69 -16.39 3.44
CA GLY A 305 3.12 -15.79 2.25
C GLY A 305 2.66 -14.36 2.47
N ALA A 306 3.17 -13.44 1.64
CA ALA A 306 2.89 -12.01 1.70
C ALA A 306 1.39 -11.67 1.76
N GLY A 307 0.55 -12.34 0.94
CA GLY A 307 -0.91 -12.14 0.96
C GLY A 307 -1.57 -12.47 2.30
N LEU A 308 -1.11 -13.54 2.95
CA LEU A 308 -1.64 -13.97 4.24
C LEU A 308 -1.12 -13.09 5.38
N ALA A 309 0.13 -12.65 5.28
CA ALA A 309 0.74 -11.73 6.24
C ALA A 309 -0.04 -10.41 6.30
N MET A 310 -0.43 -9.87 5.14
CA MET A 310 -1.28 -8.69 5.02
C MET A 310 -2.63 -8.89 5.69
N ASN A 311 -3.36 -9.94 5.30
CA ASN A 311 -4.67 -10.22 5.87
C ASN A 311 -4.59 -10.36 7.39
N THR A 312 -3.51 -10.94 7.91
CA THR A 312 -3.23 -11.08 9.35
C THR A 312 -3.09 -9.72 10.04
N VAL A 313 -2.25 -8.84 9.49
CA VAL A 313 -2.10 -7.47 10.00
C VAL A 313 -3.42 -6.71 9.93
N ASP A 314 -4.17 -6.83 8.83
CA ASP A 314 -5.46 -6.17 8.65
C ASP A 314 -6.49 -6.64 9.68
N ALA A 315 -6.61 -7.95 9.88
CA ALA A 315 -7.57 -8.53 10.80
C ALA A 315 -7.29 -8.16 12.25
N LEU A 316 -6.01 -8.08 12.64
CA LEU A 316 -5.60 -7.59 13.94
C LEU A 316 -5.90 -6.09 14.07
N THR A 317 -5.54 -5.30 13.06
CA THR A 317 -5.78 -3.84 13.04
C THR A 317 -7.26 -3.49 13.13
N ILE A 318 -8.13 -4.17 12.37
CA ILE A 318 -9.59 -3.99 12.39
C ILE A 318 -10.16 -4.25 13.78
N ARG A 319 -9.51 -5.13 14.55
CA ARG A 319 -9.88 -5.48 15.93
C ARG A 319 -9.18 -4.62 16.98
N GLY A 320 -8.47 -3.56 16.59
CA GLY A 320 -7.80 -2.63 17.49
C GLY A 320 -6.40 -3.04 17.93
N GLY A 321 -5.78 -4.01 17.25
CA GLY A 321 -4.38 -4.39 17.48
C GLY A 321 -3.39 -3.49 16.76
N HIS A 322 -2.15 -3.49 17.25
CA HIS A 322 -1.05 -2.72 16.66
C HIS A 322 0.12 -3.66 16.35
N CYS A 323 0.31 -4.03 15.09
CA CYS A 323 1.39 -4.92 14.67
C CYS A 323 2.75 -4.20 14.75
N ALA A 324 3.72 -4.82 15.43
CA ALA A 324 5.09 -4.33 15.63
C ALA A 324 5.97 -4.53 14.41
N ASN A 325 5.62 -5.51 13.58
CA ASN A 325 6.37 -5.89 12.41
C ASN A 325 5.44 -6.54 11.38
N PHE A 326 5.95 -6.61 10.16
CA PHE A 326 5.47 -7.47 9.09
C PHE A 326 6.58 -8.46 8.78
N LEU A 327 6.33 -9.77 8.90
CA LEU A 327 7.34 -10.80 8.63
C LEU A 327 6.76 -11.95 7.85
N ASP A 328 7.15 -12.02 6.57
CA ASP A 328 6.88 -13.15 5.68
C ASP A 328 8.04 -14.16 5.75
N THR A 329 7.74 -15.43 6.01
CA THR A 329 8.73 -16.51 6.02
C THR A 329 8.87 -17.20 4.65
N GLY A 330 8.07 -16.80 3.67
CA GLY A 330 8.04 -17.33 2.32
C GLY A 330 7.23 -18.63 2.18
N GLY A 331 6.59 -18.77 1.02
CA GLY A 331 5.81 -19.95 0.60
C GLY A 331 6.63 -21.22 0.45
N LYS A 332 6.71 -22.07 1.47
CA LYS A 332 7.20 -23.45 1.34
C LYS A 332 6.13 -24.46 1.75
N ALA A 333 6.02 -25.54 0.97
CA ALA A 333 5.19 -26.69 1.32
C ALA A 333 5.89 -27.51 2.42
N THR A 334 5.61 -27.16 3.68
CA THR A 334 6.10 -27.85 4.88
C THR A 334 4.91 -28.37 5.68
N SER A 335 4.99 -29.59 6.22
CA SER A 335 3.90 -30.13 7.03
C SER A 335 3.73 -29.36 8.34
N GLU A 336 2.49 -29.26 8.80
CA GLU A 336 2.09 -28.49 9.98
C GLU A 336 2.72 -29.06 11.26
N THR A 337 3.03 -30.36 11.28
CA THR A 337 3.79 -31.02 12.34
C THR A 337 5.21 -30.50 12.46
N MET A 338 5.90 -30.29 11.34
CA MET A 338 7.26 -29.74 11.32
C MET A 338 7.27 -28.28 11.79
N ILE A 339 6.24 -27.51 11.40
CA ILE A 339 6.06 -26.13 11.88
C ILE A 339 5.81 -26.12 13.39
N ALA A 340 4.93 -27.01 13.90
CA ALA A 340 4.64 -27.12 15.32
C ALA A 340 5.88 -27.49 16.15
N GLU A 341 6.67 -28.48 15.71
CA GLU A 341 7.94 -28.86 16.36
C GLU A 341 8.93 -27.70 16.40
N GLY A 342 9.10 -27.00 15.27
CA GLY A 342 9.98 -25.85 15.17
C GLY A 342 9.59 -24.72 16.13
N ILE A 343 8.29 -24.40 16.24
CA ILE A 343 7.80 -23.37 17.16
C ILE A 343 8.02 -23.79 18.62
N ILE A 344 7.73 -25.05 18.98
CA ILE A 344 7.93 -25.56 20.35
C ILE A 344 9.41 -25.52 20.74
N MET A 345 10.30 -25.91 19.82
CA MET A 345 11.74 -25.87 20.02
C MET A 345 12.24 -24.44 20.20
N ALA A 346 11.88 -23.53 19.28
CA ALA A 346 12.25 -22.13 19.36
C ALA A 346 11.76 -21.47 20.66
N PHE A 347 10.53 -21.78 21.09
CA PHE A 347 9.98 -21.25 22.33
C PHE A 347 10.80 -21.64 23.56
N ARG A 348 11.26 -22.91 23.62
CA ARG A 348 12.07 -23.44 24.72
C ARG A 348 13.49 -22.89 24.69
N ASP A 349 14.13 -22.92 23.54
CA ASP A 349 15.55 -22.58 23.39
C ASP A 349 15.81 -21.08 23.57
N LEU A 350 14.88 -20.23 23.10
CA LEU A 350 14.98 -18.78 23.22
C LEU A 350 14.41 -18.25 24.56
N GLY A 351 13.83 -19.11 25.39
CA GLY A 351 13.22 -18.72 26.65
C GLY A 351 12.11 -17.68 26.49
N MET A 352 11.28 -17.83 25.47
CA MET A 352 10.24 -16.84 25.14
C MET A 352 9.25 -16.66 26.30
N LYS A 353 8.96 -15.40 26.64
CA LYS A 353 8.05 -15.04 27.75
C LYS A 353 6.73 -14.44 27.27
N VAL A 354 6.65 -14.07 25.99
CA VAL A 354 5.46 -13.50 25.38
C VAL A 354 4.53 -14.64 24.93
N PRO A 355 3.20 -14.49 25.07
CA PRO A 355 2.26 -15.48 24.58
C PRO A 355 2.29 -15.52 23.04
N VAL A 356 2.23 -16.72 22.46
CA VAL A 356 2.24 -16.90 21.01
C VAL A 356 0.95 -17.56 20.56
N VAL A 357 0.31 -16.96 19.56
CA VAL A 357 -0.88 -17.53 18.90
C VAL A 357 -0.42 -18.10 17.56
N VAL A 358 -0.72 -19.37 17.33
CA VAL A 358 -0.34 -20.09 16.11
C VAL A 358 -1.60 -20.48 15.36
N ARG A 359 -1.71 -20.06 14.10
CA ARG A 359 -2.71 -20.58 13.19
C ARG A 359 -2.05 -21.57 12.23
N LEU A 360 -2.47 -22.84 12.27
CA LEU A 360 -1.98 -23.88 11.37
C LEU A 360 -3.10 -24.30 10.42
N ARG A 361 -2.83 -24.39 9.11
CA ARG A 361 -3.79 -24.80 8.08
C ARG A 361 -3.07 -25.54 6.95
N GLY A 362 -3.34 -26.84 6.81
CA GLY A 362 -2.82 -27.69 5.74
C GLY A 362 -2.63 -29.16 6.12
N THR A 363 -1.54 -29.78 5.66
CA THR A 363 -1.28 -31.22 5.79
C THR A 363 -0.89 -31.66 7.22
N ASN A 364 -1.74 -32.46 7.87
CA ASN A 364 -1.60 -32.86 9.27
C ASN A 364 -1.88 -31.72 10.27
N GLU A 365 -2.75 -30.78 9.89
CA GLU A 365 -3.21 -29.68 10.75
C GLU A 365 -3.64 -30.14 12.15
N GLU A 366 -4.55 -31.12 12.25
CA GLU A 366 -5.07 -31.61 13.53
C GLU A 366 -3.95 -32.12 14.45
N LEU A 367 -2.96 -32.81 13.88
CA LEU A 367 -1.84 -33.34 14.62
C LEU A 367 -0.91 -32.21 15.10
N GLY A 368 -0.61 -31.23 14.26
CA GLY A 368 0.20 -30.05 14.63
C GLY A 368 -0.47 -29.24 15.75
N GLN A 369 -1.79 -29.04 15.71
CA GLN A 369 -2.52 -28.37 16.77
C GLN A 369 -2.48 -29.15 18.09
N LYS A 370 -2.62 -30.48 18.03
CA LYS A 370 -2.51 -31.35 19.22
C LYS A 370 -1.12 -31.26 19.85
N MET A 371 -0.05 -31.25 19.05
CA MET A 371 1.32 -31.10 19.53
C MET A 371 1.52 -29.77 20.28
N ILE A 372 0.97 -28.68 19.76
CA ILE A 372 1.01 -27.38 20.42
C ILE A 372 0.26 -27.42 21.76
N ALA A 373 -0.95 -27.99 21.79
CA ALA A 373 -1.77 -28.08 23.00
C ALA A 373 -1.10 -28.93 24.10
N GLU A 374 -0.46 -30.04 23.73
CA GLU A 374 0.23 -30.94 24.67
C GLU A 374 1.59 -30.41 25.15
N SER A 375 2.13 -29.36 24.51
CA SER A 375 3.45 -28.79 24.82
C SER A 375 3.54 -28.15 26.22
N LYS A 376 2.41 -27.78 26.82
CA LYS A 376 2.27 -27.01 28.09
C LYS A 376 2.97 -25.65 28.09
N LEU A 377 3.32 -25.13 26.91
CA LEU A 377 3.85 -23.78 26.71
C LEU A 377 2.70 -22.77 26.53
N PRO A 378 2.92 -21.45 26.69
CA PRO A 378 1.91 -20.43 26.40
C PRO A 378 1.74 -20.22 24.87
N LEU A 379 1.47 -21.33 24.19
CA LEU A 379 1.18 -21.43 22.77
C LEU A 379 -0.31 -21.74 22.62
N HIS A 380 -0.99 -21.00 21.74
CA HIS A 380 -2.42 -21.18 21.50
C HIS A 380 -2.66 -21.47 20.02
N ALA A 381 -3.10 -22.69 19.72
CA ALA A 381 -3.36 -23.13 18.35
C ALA A 381 -4.83 -22.90 17.95
N PHE A 382 -5.03 -22.43 16.71
CA PHE A 382 -6.35 -22.21 16.11
C PHE A 382 -6.36 -22.64 14.65
N ASP A 383 -7.52 -23.08 14.18
CA ASP A 383 -7.80 -23.36 12.76
C ASP A 383 -8.43 -22.13 12.08
N SER A 384 -9.31 -21.44 12.81
CA SER A 384 -10.03 -20.23 12.42
C SER A 384 -9.14 -19.01 12.54
N PHE A 385 -9.15 -18.21 11.48
CA PHE A 385 -8.40 -16.98 11.42
C PHE A 385 -9.00 -15.90 12.34
N GLU A 386 -10.33 -15.80 12.39
CA GLU A 386 -11.05 -14.87 13.24
C GLU A 386 -10.80 -15.13 14.73
N GLU A 387 -10.74 -16.40 15.13
CA GLU A 387 -10.49 -16.79 16.51
C GLU A 387 -9.04 -16.54 16.92
N ALA A 388 -8.08 -16.87 16.04
CA ALA A 388 -6.67 -16.55 16.24
C ALA A 388 -6.47 -15.05 16.43
N ALA A 389 -7.04 -14.23 15.53
CA ALA A 389 -6.95 -12.78 15.61
C ALA A 389 -7.59 -12.24 16.90
N ALA A 390 -8.80 -12.70 17.26
CA ALA A 390 -9.45 -12.29 18.50
C ALA A 390 -8.61 -12.64 19.74
N LYS A 391 -7.94 -13.80 19.74
CA LYS A 391 -7.08 -14.22 20.84
C LYS A 391 -5.84 -13.34 20.99
N VAL A 392 -5.17 -13.01 19.88
CA VAL A 392 -4.03 -12.08 19.89
C VAL A 392 -4.43 -10.73 20.50
N ILE A 393 -5.59 -10.20 20.12
CA ILE A 393 -6.11 -8.92 20.65
C ILE A 393 -6.39 -8.97 22.14
N SER A 394 -6.86 -10.12 22.65
CA SER A 394 -7.04 -10.29 24.09
C SER A 394 -5.73 -10.16 24.88
N PHE A 395 -4.60 -10.53 24.28
CA PHE A 395 -3.27 -10.40 24.88
C PHE A 395 -2.65 -9.01 24.70
N SER A 396 -2.99 -8.29 23.62
CA SER A 396 -2.40 -6.97 23.34
C SER A 396 -2.93 -5.84 24.22
N HIS A 397 -4.02 -6.07 24.94
CA HIS A 397 -4.66 -5.10 25.87
C HIS A 397 -4.32 -5.38 27.35
N SER A 398 -3.45 -6.36 27.62
CA SER A 398 -3.09 -6.82 28.98
C SER A 398 -1.91 -6.08 29.57
#